data_AF-A0A2G2A8A8-F1
#
_entry.id   AF-A0A2G2A8A8-F1
#
_cell.length_a   1.000
_cell.length_b   1.000
_cell.length_c   1.000
_cell.angle_alpha   90.00
_cell.angle_beta   90.00
_cell.angle_gamma   90.00
#
_symmetry.space_group_name_H-M   'P 1'
#
loop_
_entity.id
_entity.type
_entity.pdbx_description
1 polymer ?
#
loop_
_entity_poly.entity_id
_entity_poly.type
_entity_poly.pdbx_seq_one_letter_code
_entity_poly.pdbx_strand_id
1 'polypeptide(L)'
;MVSLIFSSIPVNLDICRVHVGGDFFNQRYFEAWLQVARLFPTKLFYAYTKSIPYWISNLDNIPANFILNGSRGGSRDNLLDEYSLKIAEVVLSLEEAEEKELPIDHDEFYALNNNGNFGLLIHGTQPKDSVAGEAIKTLKKNGVQFSYSRKKVLTK
;
A
#
# COMPACT_ATOMS: atom_id res chain seq x y z
N MET A 1 -5.42 19.37 12.43
CA MET A 1 -5.22 18.31 11.41
C MET A 1 -6.03 17.06 11.74
N VAL A 2 -5.82 16.44 12.92
CA VAL A 2 -6.58 15.27 13.39
C VAL A 2 -8.09 15.46 13.30
N SER A 3 -8.63 16.56 13.87
CA SER A 3 -10.07 16.85 13.83
C SER A 3 -10.66 16.92 12.42
N LEU A 4 -9.91 17.44 11.45
CA LEU A 4 -10.35 17.51 10.06
C LEU A 4 -10.41 16.12 9.41
N ILE A 5 -9.36 15.31 9.60
CA ILE A 5 -9.33 13.93 9.10
C ILE A 5 -10.47 13.13 9.75
N PHE A 6 -10.60 13.20 11.09
CA PHE A 6 -11.66 12.53 11.85
C PHE A 6 -13.05 12.84 11.28
N SER A 7 -13.35 14.12 11.07
CA SER A 7 -14.66 14.56 10.56
C SER A 7 -14.90 14.18 9.09
N SER A 8 -13.84 13.76 8.38
CA SER A 8 -13.90 13.32 6.98
C SER A 8 -14.07 11.81 6.83
N ILE A 9 -13.94 11.03 7.92
CA ILE A 9 -14.12 9.58 7.89
C ILE A 9 -15.61 9.25 7.73
N PRO A 10 -16.02 8.52 6.67
CA PRO A 10 -17.40 8.07 6.52
C PRO A 10 -17.82 7.14 7.67
N VAL A 11 -19.05 7.31 8.16
CA VAL A 11 -19.59 6.53 9.29
C VAL A 11 -19.57 5.02 9.02
N ASN A 12 -19.85 4.62 7.78
CA ASN A 12 -19.93 3.22 7.36
C ASN A 12 -18.61 2.68 6.78
N LEU A 13 -17.47 3.28 7.13
CA LEU A 13 -16.15 2.81 6.70
C LEU A 13 -15.68 1.67 7.60
N ASP A 14 -15.29 0.53 7.05
CA ASP A 14 -14.64 -0.56 7.81
C ASP A 14 -13.12 -0.61 7.58
N ILE A 15 -12.70 -0.39 6.33
CA ILE A 15 -11.30 -0.40 5.91
C ILE A 15 -11.00 0.93 5.19
N CYS A 16 -9.97 1.63 5.65
CA CYS A 16 -9.49 2.89 5.09
C CYS A 16 -8.12 2.71 4.43
N ARG A 17 -8.07 2.81 3.10
CA ARG A 17 -6.81 3.05 2.41
C ARG A 17 -6.45 4.53 2.54
N VAL A 18 -5.41 4.82 3.32
CA VAL A 18 -4.86 6.17 3.45
C VAL A 18 -4.09 6.49 2.17
N HIS A 19 -4.59 7.50 1.46
CA HIS A 19 -4.14 7.97 0.15
C HIS A 19 -4.38 6.96 -0.99
N VAL A 20 -5.15 7.42 -1.99
CA VAL A 20 -5.26 6.73 -3.30
C VAL A 20 -4.15 7.19 -4.23
N GLY A 21 -3.66 8.42 -4.05
CA GLY A 21 -2.48 8.99 -4.69
C GLY A 21 -1.83 10.04 -3.76
N GLY A 22 -0.53 10.24 -3.92
CA GLY A 22 0.28 11.04 -2.99
C GLY A 22 0.83 10.21 -1.84
N ASP A 23 1.34 10.88 -0.81
CA ASP A 23 1.96 10.28 0.37
C ASP A 23 1.89 11.24 1.57
N PHE A 24 2.40 10.83 2.73
CA PHE A 24 2.54 11.71 3.89
C PHE A 24 3.51 12.85 3.60
N PHE A 25 3.02 14.09 3.54
CA PHE A 25 3.86 15.24 3.17
C PHE A 25 4.71 15.80 4.33
N ASN A 26 4.41 15.47 5.58
CA ASN A 26 5.26 15.77 6.73
C ASN A 26 4.97 14.86 7.95
N GLN A 27 5.86 14.93 8.94
CA GLN A 27 5.80 14.19 10.20
C GLN A 27 4.48 14.38 10.96
N ARG A 28 4.00 15.63 11.09
CA ARG A 28 2.75 15.95 11.80
C ARG A 28 1.53 15.34 11.13
N TYR A 29 1.54 15.22 9.80
CA TYR A 29 0.47 14.60 9.04
C TYR A 29 0.45 13.09 9.17
N PHE A 30 1.63 12.46 9.17
CA PHE A 30 1.78 11.05 9.50
C PHE A 30 1.20 10.75 10.90
N GLU A 31 1.66 11.48 11.92
CA GLU A 31 1.17 11.33 13.30
C GLU A 31 -0.33 11.59 13.45
N ALA A 32 -0.88 12.55 12.68
CA ALA A 32 -2.31 12.82 12.70
C ALA A 32 -3.13 11.60 12.24
N TRP A 33 -2.67 10.87 11.22
CA TRP A 33 -3.31 9.62 10.81
C TRP A 33 -3.18 8.52 11.86
N LEU A 34 -2.02 8.39 12.53
CA LEU A 34 -1.87 7.47 13.64
C LEU A 34 -2.86 7.78 14.78
N GLN A 35 -3.07 9.07 15.09
CA GLN A 35 -4.05 9.48 16.11
C GLN A 35 -5.48 9.16 15.69
N VAL A 36 -5.85 9.40 14.43
CA VAL A 36 -7.17 9.04 13.90
C VAL A 36 -7.40 7.54 14.00
N ALA A 37 -6.43 6.72 13.60
CA ALA A 37 -6.55 5.27 13.70
C ALA A 37 -6.85 4.81 15.14
N ARG A 38 -6.21 5.43 16.14
CA ARG A 38 -6.49 5.15 17.57
C ARG A 38 -7.91 5.54 18.00
N LEU A 39 -8.47 6.60 17.42
CA LEU A 39 -9.86 7.03 17.71
C LEU A 39 -10.91 6.09 17.10
N PHE A 40 -10.52 5.25 16.14
CA PHE A 40 -11.38 4.26 15.49
C PHE A 40 -10.82 2.84 15.65
N PRO A 41 -10.73 2.30 16.88
CA PRO A 41 -10.00 1.05 17.15
C PRO A 41 -10.60 -0.19 16.48
N THR A 42 -11.88 -0.14 16.08
CA THR A 42 -12.57 -1.24 15.39
C THR A 42 -12.44 -1.18 13.87
N LYS A 43 -11.82 -0.12 13.33
CA LYS A 43 -11.66 0.11 11.89
C LYS A 43 -10.22 -0.16 11.50
N LEU A 44 -10.00 -0.68 10.30
CA LEU A 44 -8.66 -0.97 9.80
C LEU A 44 -8.19 0.17 8.89
N PHE A 45 -6.96 0.62 9.08
CA PHE A 45 -6.30 1.60 8.23
C PHE A 45 -5.12 0.92 7.56
N TYR A 46 -4.82 1.26 6.31
CA TYR A 46 -3.59 0.85 5.67
C TYR A 46 -3.08 1.90 4.69
N ALA A 47 -1.77 1.97 4.50
CA ALA A 47 -1.15 2.88 3.54
C ALA A 47 -0.03 2.19 2.77
N TYR A 48 0.20 2.66 1.54
CA TYR A 48 1.45 2.45 0.82
C TYR A 48 2.25 3.74 0.90
N THR A 49 3.50 3.70 1.36
CA THR A 49 4.26 4.94 1.59
C THR A 49 5.72 4.83 1.18
N LYS A 50 6.25 5.94 0.67
CA LYS A 50 7.68 6.22 0.42
C LYS A 50 8.23 7.19 1.46
N SER A 51 7.39 7.68 2.36
CA SER A 51 7.74 8.61 3.44
C SER A 51 8.32 7.86 4.64
N ILE A 52 9.31 7.01 4.35
CA ILE A 52 9.93 6.07 5.27
C ILE A 52 10.53 6.73 6.52
N PRO A 53 11.15 7.93 6.45
CA PRO A 53 11.64 8.61 7.65
C PRO A 53 10.56 8.90 8.71
N TYR A 54 9.31 9.15 8.29
CA TYR A 54 8.22 9.44 9.23
C TYR A 54 7.74 8.18 9.94
N TRP A 55 7.70 7.05 9.21
CA TRP A 55 7.45 5.74 9.80
C TRP A 55 8.54 5.37 10.80
N ILE A 56 9.82 5.47 10.42
CA ILE A 56 10.95 5.13 11.31
C ILE A 56 10.90 5.93 12.62
N SER A 57 10.59 7.23 12.53
CA SER A 57 10.46 8.09 13.71
C SER A 57 9.31 7.68 14.66
N ASN A 58 8.48 6.71 14.28
CA ASN A 58 7.26 6.28 14.98
C ASN A 58 7.12 4.76 15.07
N LEU A 59 8.19 3.97 14.94
CA LEU A 59 8.11 2.50 14.95
C LEU A 59 7.31 1.96 16.13
N ASP A 60 7.59 2.47 17.33
CA ASP A 60 6.91 2.05 18.57
C ASP A 60 5.52 2.69 18.76
N ASN A 61 5.11 3.55 17.83
CA ASN A 61 3.90 4.35 17.91
C ASN A 61 2.87 4.00 16.82
N ILE A 62 3.08 2.93 16.05
CA ILE A 62 2.09 2.49 15.05
C ILE A 62 0.95 1.74 15.78
N PRO A 63 -0.32 2.18 15.68
CA PRO A 63 -1.42 1.48 16.31
C PRO A 63 -1.70 0.16 15.58
N ALA A 64 -2.15 -0.87 16.32
CA ALA A 64 -2.33 -2.22 15.78
C ALA A 64 -3.33 -2.31 14.61
N ASN A 65 -4.25 -1.36 14.52
CA ASN A 65 -5.23 -1.25 13.44
C ASN A 65 -4.75 -0.38 12.26
N PHE A 66 -3.44 -0.09 12.16
CA PHE A 66 -2.87 0.65 11.04
C PHE A 66 -1.68 -0.10 10.43
N ILE A 67 -1.88 -0.62 9.23
CA ILE A 67 -0.88 -1.38 8.48
C ILE A 67 -0.12 -0.47 7.52
N LEU A 68 1.20 -0.48 7.60
CA LEU A 68 2.06 0.28 6.70
C LEU A 68 2.77 -0.65 5.74
N ASN A 69 2.73 -0.30 4.45
CA ASN A 69 3.40 -1.02 3.38
C ASN A 69 4.42 -0.08 2.74
N GLY A 70 5.71 -0.40 2.91
CA GLY A 70 6.80 0.35 2.31
C GLY A 70 6.82 0.14 0.81
N SER A 71 6.63 1.22 0.04
CA SER A 71 6.64 1.15 -1.43
C SER A 71 8.03 1.43 -1.95
N ARG A 72 8.62 0.49 -2.70
CA ARG A 72 9.89 0.73 -3.40
C ARG A 72 9.75 1.69 -4.59
N GLY A 73 10.87 2.24 -5.03
CA GLY A 73 10.99 3.27 -6.06
C GLY A 73 11.01 4.68 -5.49
N GLY A 74 11.48 4.87 -4.26
CA GLY A 74 11.73 6.17 -3.62
C GLY A 74 13.21 6.43 -3.40
N SER A 75 13.57 7.64 -2.97
CA SER A 75 14.97 8.00 -2.68
C SER A 75 15.49 7.46 -1.34
N ARG A 76 14.66 6.71 -0.60
CA ARG A 76 14.90 6.25 0.77
C ARG A 76 14.71 4.73 0.90
N ASP A 77 14.75 4.01 -0.22
CA ASP A 77 14.48 2.57 -0.25
C ASP A 77 15.48 1.77 0.61
N ASN A 78 16.72 2.25 0.73
CA ASN A 78 17.72 1.65 1.60
C ASN A 78 17.25 1.53 3.07
N LEU A 79 16.40 2.46 3.53
CA LEU A 79 15.87 2.45 4.88
C LEU A 79 14.80 1.36 5.10
N LEU A 80 14.15 0.87 4.03
CA LEU A 80 13.21 -0.25 4.13
C LEU A 80 13.93 -1.50 4.61
N ASP A 81 15.08 -1.79 3.99
CA ASP A 81 15.88 -2.96 4.30
C ASP A 81 16.61 -2.79 5.66
N GLU A 82 17.20 -1.62 5.90
CA GLU A 82 17.92 -1.30 7.16
C GLU A 82 17.04 -1.49 8.41
N TYR A 83 15.78 -1.07 8.33
CA TYR A 83 14.82 -1.18 9.45
C TYR A 83 13.93 -2.43 9.35
N SER A 84 14.18 -3.33 8.39
CA SER A 84 13.38 -4.53 8.16
C SER A 84 11.87 -4.24 8.08
N LEU A 85 11.51 -3.15 7.40
CA LEU A 85 10.13 -2.73 7.23
C LEU A 85 9.43 -3.63 6.24
N LYS A 86 8.11 -3.76 6.38
CA LYS A 86 7.29 -4.48 5.42
C LYS A 86 7.28 -3.77 4.07
N ILE A 87 7.46 -4.53 3.00
CA ILE A 87 7.60 -4.01 1.63
C ILE A 87 6.45 -4.49 0.74
N ALA A 88 5.92 -3.56 -0.04
CA ALA A 88 5.12 -3.84 -1.22
C ALA A 88 5.90 -3.38 -2.46
N GLU A 89 6.24 -4.31 -3.35
CA GLU A 89 7.04 -4.02 -4.54
C GLU A 89 6.22 -4.23 -5.80
N VAL A 90 6.31 -3.30 -6.75
CA VAL A 90 5.68 -3.47 -8.05
C VAL A 90 6.56 -4.35 -8.91
N VAL A 91 6.03 -5.47 -9.38
CA VAL A 91 6.71 -6.44 -10.25
C VAL A 91 6.07 -6.46 -11.63
N LEU A 92 6.87 -6.66 -12.65
CA LEU A 92 6.50 -6.60 -14.05
C LEU A 92 6.03 -7.95 -14.59
N SER A 93 6.38 -9.05 -13.93
CA SER A 93 5.95 -10.40 -14.30
C SER A 93 5.80 -11.31 -13.09
N LEU A 94 5.23 -12.50 -13.31
CA LEU A 94 5.12 -13.52 -12.26
C LEU A 94 6.50 -14.11 -11.94
N GLU A 95 7.34 -14.28 -12.95
CA GLU A 95 8.71 -14.78 -12.82
C GLU A 95 9.56 -13.84 -11.96
N GLU A 96 9.46 -12.51 -12.16
CA GLU A 96 10.15 -11.53 -11.30
C GLU A 96 9.70 -11.65 -9.83
N ALA A 97 8.41 -11.90 -9.61
CA ALA A 97 7.88 -12.08 -8.26
C ALA A 97 8.41 -13.36 -7.61
N GLU A 98 8.49 -14.46 -8.36
CA GLU A 98 9.08 -15.72 -7.91
C GLU A 98 10.57 -15.57 -7.60
N GLU A 99 11.36 -14.92 -8.47
CA GLU A 99 12.79 -14.66 -8.27
C GLU A 99 13.06 -13.83 -7.01
N LYS A 100 12.15 -12.91 -6.67
CA LYS A 100 12.23 -12.06 -5.48
C LYS A 100 11.58 -12.67 -4.25
N GLU A 101 11.01 -13.87 -4.35
CA GLU A 101 10.24 -14.53 -3.29
C GLU A 101 9.08 -13.66 -2.76
N LEU A 102 8.45 -12.89 -3.65
CA LEU A 102 7.36 -11.98 -3.33
C LEU A 102 6.03 -12.59 -3.75
N PRO A 103 5.20 -13.10 -2.81
CA PRO A 103 3.86 -13.57 -3.16
C PRO A 103 3.04 -12.41 -3.76
N ILE A 104 2.31 -12.67 -4.85
CA ILE A 104 1.44 -11.66 -5.44
C ILE A 104 0.20 -11.49 -4.58
N ASP A 105 -0.02 -10.26 -4.11
CA ASP A 105 -1.24 -9.91 -3.37
C ASP A 105 -2.36 -9.60 -4.38
N HIS A 106 -3.34 -10.50 -4.48
CA HIS A 106 -4.47 -10.41 -5.41
C HIS A 106 -5.75 -9.88 -4.75
N ASP A 107 -5.89 -10.06 -3.44
CA ASP A 107 -7.11 -9.88 -2.66
C ASP A 107 -6.93 -8.94 -1.45
N GLU A 108 -5.85 -8.16 -1.46
CA GLU A 108 -5.45 -7.24 -0.39
C GLU A 108 -5.12 -7.94 0.93
N PHE A 109 -4.96 -9.28 0.94
CA PHE A 109 -4.60 -10.03 2.13
C PHE A 109 -3.32 -9.45 2.73
N TYR A 110 -2.23 -9.44 1.95
CA TYR A 110 -0.96 -8.93 2.46
C TYR A 110 -1.08 -7.45 2.79
N ALA A 111 -1.65 -6.62 1.93
CA ALA A 111 -1.80 -5.17 2.18
C ALA A 111 -2.46 -4.82 3.52
N LEU A 112 -3.37 -5.66 4.01
CA LEU A 112 -4.20 -5.46 5.20
C LEU A 112 -3.72 -6.21 6.45
N ASN A 113 -2.61 -6.92 6.40
CA ASN A 113 -2.04 -7.64 7.55
C ASN A 113 -0.51 -7.51 7.63
N ASN A 114 0.13 -8.17 8.58
CA ASN A 114 1.59 -8.15 8.74
C ASN A 114 2.27 -9.47 8.33
N ASN A 115 1.70 -10.21 7.37
CA ASN A 115 2.19 -11.53 6.95
C ASN A 115 3.36 -11.49 5.96
N GLY A 116 4.16 -10.43 5.99
CA GLY A 116 5.40 -10.30 5.21
C GLY A 116 5.31 -9.43 3.97
N ASN A 117 6.41 -9.43 3.22
CA ASN A 117 6.57 -8.68 1.99
C ASN A 117 5.76 -9.31 0.86
N PHE A 118 5.36 -8.50 -0.12
CA PHE A 118 4.53 -8.98 -1.22
C PHE A 118 4.75 -8.17 -2.50
N GLY A 119 4.40 -8.81 -3.61
CA GLY A 119 4.42 -8.24 -4.95
C GLY A 119 3.06 -7.70 -5.34
N LEU A 120 3.07 -6.60 -6.07
CA LEU A 120 1.93 -6.05 -6.78
C LEU A 120 2.24 -6.13 -8.28
N LEU A 121 1.47 -6.91 -9.03
CA LEU A 121 1.65 -6.94 -10.48
C LEU A 121 1.38 -5.55 -11.06
N ILE A 122 2.23 -5.15 -12.01
CA ILE A 122 2.12 -3.87 -12.70
C ILE A 122 0.72 -3.71 -13.31
N HIS A 123 0.08 -2.58 -13.00
CA HIS A 123 -1.27 -2.27 -13.43
C HIS A 123 -1.42 -0.78 -13.71
N GLY A 124 -2.64 -0.37 -14.08
CA GLY A 124 -2.95 1.02 -14.40
C GLY A 124 -2.42 1.46 -15.76
N THR A 125 -2.54 2.77 -16.02
CA THR A 125 -2.03 3.35 -17.26
C THR A 125 -0.54 3.65 -17.09
N GLN A 126 0.27 3.17 -18.04
CA GLN A 126 1.71 3.37 -18.05
C GLN A 126 2.12 4.27 -19.23
N PRO A 127 3.24 5.01 -19.12
CA PRO A 127 3.76 5.77 -20.24
C PRO A 127 3.93 4.90 -21.48
N LYS A 128 3.65 5.48 -22.64
CA LYS A 128 3.83 4.79 -23.93
C LYS A 128 5.30 4.38 -24.08
N ASP A 129 5.53 3.19 -24.64
CA ASP A 129 6.86 2.65 -24.94
C ASP A 129 7.77 2.45 -23.69
N SER A 130 7.18 2.42 -22.49
CA SER A 130 7.88 2.07 -21.25
C SER A 130 7.96 0.55 -21.06
N VAL A 131 8.98 0.09 -20.32
CA VAL A 131 9.11 -1.32 -19.91
C VAL A 131 7.86 -1.81 -19.17
N ALA A 132 7.32 -0.98 -18.27
CA ALA A 132 6.07 -1.27 -17.55
C ALA A 132 4.85 -1.39 -18.48
N GLY A 133 4.78 -0.53 -19.51
CA GLY A 133 3.74 -0.61 -20.53
C GLY A 133 3.82 -1.89 -21.37
N GLU A 134 5.03 -2.34 -21.70
CA GLU A 134 5.25 -3.59 -22.42
C GLU A 134 4.92 -4.81 -21.54
N ALA A 135 5.31 -4.77 -20.27
CA ALA A 135 4.96 -5.80 -19.29
C ALA A 135 3.44 -6.02 -19.19
N ILE A 136 2.64 -4.94 -19.14
CA ILE A 136 1.17 -5.03 -19.17
C ILE A 136 0.66 -5.73 -20.44
N LYS A 137 1.26 -5.48 -21.61
CA LYS A 137 0.86 -6.17 -22.85
C LYS A 137 1.17 -7.65 -22.78
N THR A 138 2.34 -8.02 -22.27
CA THR A 138 2.75 -9.42 -22.07
C THR A 138 1.81 -10.14 -21.11
N LEU A 139 1.50 -9.53 -19.96
CA LEU A 139 0.55 -10.10 -18.99
C LEU A 139 -0.83 -10.34 -19.61
N LYS A 140 -1.34 -9.37 -20.40
CA LYS A 140 -2.62 -9.54 -21.13
C LYS A 140 -2.57 -10.66 -22.16
N LYS A 141 -1.48 -10.74 -22.94
CA LYS A 141 -1.28 -11.78 -23.95
C LYS A 141 -1.28 -13.18 -23.33
N ASN A 142 -0.72 -13.30 -22.13
CA ASN A 142 -0.63 -14.55 -21.37
C ASN A 142 -1.90 -14.84 -20.54
N GLY A 143 -2.93 -13.99 -20.59
CA GLY A 143 -4.17 -14.18 -19.84
C GLY A 143 -4.02 -14.05 -18.33
N VAL A 144 -2.94 -13.42 -17.86
CA VAL A 144 -2.69 -13.21 -16.42
C VAL A 144 -3.66 -12.14 -15.90
N GLN A 145 -4.29 -12.40 -14.76
CA GLN A 145 -5.13 -11.41 -14.08
C GLN A 145 -4.26 -10.54 -13.16
N PHE A 146 -4.06 -9.28 -13.54
CA PHE A 146 -3.24 -8.30 -12.79
C PHE A 146 -3.99 -7.00 -12.47
N SER A 147 -5.26 -6.88 -12.90
CA SER A 147 -6.10 -5.73 -12.56
C SER A 147 -6.96 -6.03 -11.33
N TYR A 148 -6.83 -5.19 -10.31
CA TYR A 148 -7.64 -5.20 -9.12
C TYR A 148 -9.00 -4.57 -9.41
N SER A 149 -9.95 -5.38 -9.89
CA SER A 149 -11.33 -4.90 -10.04
C SER A 149 -11.92 -4.69 -8.65
N ARG A 150 -12.41 -3.48 -8.35
CA ARG A 150 -13.32 -3.28 -7.21
C ARG A 150 -14.44 -4.31 -7.35
N LYS A 151 -14.52 -5.28 -6.43
CA LYS A 151 -15.73 -6.10 -6.31
C LYS A 151 -16.88 -5.11 -6.17
N LYS A 152 -17.81 -5.08 -7.14
CA LYS A 152 -19.06 -4.35 -6.97
C LYS A 152 -19.66 -4.88 -5.67
N VAL A 153 -19.77 -4.03 -4.66
CA VAL A 153 -20.62 -4.33 -3.50
C VAL A 153 -22.00 -4.55 -4.09
N LEU A 154 -22.45 -5.81 -4.12
CA LEU A 154 -23.84 -6.15 -4.39
C LEU A 154 -24.63 -5.51 -3.26
N THR A 155 -25.19 -4.33 -3.54
CA THR A 155 -26.22 -3.73 -2.71
C THR A 155 -27.41 -4.69 -2.76
N LYS A 156 -27.67 -5.35 -1.63
CA LYS A 156 -28.96 -6.01 -1.37
C LYS A 156 -29.94 -4.96 -0.87
#